data_AF-A0A838FAI6-F1
#
_entry.id   AF-A0A838FAI6-F1
#
_cell.length_a   1.000
_cell.length_b   1.000
_cell.length_c   1.000
_cell.angle_alpha   90.00
_cell.angle_beta   90.00
_cell.angle_gamma   90.00
#
_symmetry.space_group_name_H-M   'P 1'
#
loop_
_entity.id
_entity.type
_entity.pdbx_description
1 polymer ?
#
loop_
_entity_poly.entity_id
_entity_poly.type
_entity_poly.pdbx_seq_one_letter_code
_entity_poly.pdbx_strand_id
1 'polypeptide(L)'
;MSYIEVLEVAGLPTEKINVGTVTDQFNHQTQTEEWYYGNNQLIVIVNDTVESVDRDVASTYRKIQYIIDSAKAAGDTRPMIAPGN
;
A
#
# COMPACT_ATOMS: atom_id res chain seq x y z
N MET A 1 -6.65 5.63 13.66
CA MET A 1 -6.36 4.37 14.38
C MET A 1 -4.86 4.21 14.39
N SER A 2 -4.26 4.02 15.56
CA SER A 2 -2.82 3.76 15.70
C SER A 2 -2.50 2.32 15.29
N TYR A 3 -1.28 2.05 14.82
CA TYR A 3 -0.84 0.67 14.60
C TYR A 3 -0.93 -0.19 15.87
N ILE A 4 -0.81 0.40 17.07
CA ILE A 4 -0.91 -0.34 18.33
C ILE A 4 -2.31 -0.93 18.49
N GLU A 5 -3.36 -0.15 18.19
CA GLU A 5 -4.75 -0.61 18.24
C GLU A 5 -4.99 -1.75 17.23
N VAL A 6 -4.31 -1.72 16.08
CA VAL A 6 -4.34 -2.82 15.11
C VAL A 6 -3.69 -4.08 15.67
N LEU A 7 -2.55 -3.96 16.34
CA LEU A 7 -1.87 -5.11 16.96
C LEU A 7 -2.72 -5.72 18.07
N GLU A 8 -3.47 -4.92 18.83
CA GLU A 8 -4.36 -5.40 19.87
C GLU A 8 -5.56 -6.17 19.31
N VAL A 9 -6.13 -5.70 18.19
CA VAL A 9 -7.35 -6.28 17.61
C VAL A 9 -7.05 -7.43 16.64
N ALA A 10 -6.07 -7.26 15.75
CA ALA A 10 -5.76 -8.20 14.68
C ALA A 10 -4.53 -9.07 14.98
N GLY A 11 -3.73 -8.72 15.99
CA GLY A 11 -2.48 -9.41 16.30
C GLY A 11 -1.31 -8.99 15.40
N LEU A 12 -0.24 -9.79 15.44
CA LEU A 12 0.95 -9.56 14.63
C LEU A 12 0.66 -9.91 13.16
N PRO A 13 1.10 -9.07 12.20
CA PRO A 13 1.01 -9.42 10.79
C PRO A 13 1.94 -10.59 10.45
N THR A 14 1.60 -11.29 9.38
CA THR A 14 2.42 -12.39 8.83
C THR A 14 3.68 -11.84 8.17
N GLU A 15 3.58 -10.69 7.52
CA GLU A 15 4.69 -10.03 6.83
C GLU A 15 4.56 -8.50 6.98
N LYS A 16 5.71 -7.84 7.08
CA LYS A 16 5.82 -6.37 7.08
C LYS A 16 6.80 -5.95 5.98
N ILE A 17 6.38 -5.03 5.14
CA ILE A 17 7.17 -4.51 4.04
C ILE A 17 7.27 -2.99 4.21
N ASN A 18 8.50 -2.46 4.24
CA ASN A 18 8.72 -1.02 4.13
C ASN A 18 8.63 -0.64 2.65
N VAL A 19 7.60 0.13 2.29
CA VAL A 19 7.35 0.56 0.91
C VAL A 19 8.26 1.74 0.54
N GLY A 20 8.60 2.57 1.52
CA GLY A 20 9.56 3.64 1.36
C GLY A 20 9.51 4.67 2.48
N THR A 21 10.55 5.50 2.50
CA THR A 21 10.64 6.67 3.35
C THR A 21 10.86 7.90 2.48
N VAL A 22 10.01 8.90 2.63
CA VAL A 22 10.12 10.20 1.96
C VAL A 22 10.53 11.23 3.00
N THR A 23 11.49 12.10 2.65
CA THR A 23 11.89 13.23 3.50
C THR A 23 11.49 14.53 2.81
N ASP A 24 10.81 15.42 3.53
CA ASP A 24 10.45 16.74 2.98
C ASP A 24 11.62 17.75 3.06
N GLN A 25 11.39 18.96 2.57
CA GLN A 25 12.40 20.04 2.57
C GLN A 25 12.73 20.57 3.97
N PHE A 26 11.95 20.20 4.98
CA PHE A 26 12.11 20.57 6.38
C PHE A 26 12.68 19.42 7.23
N ASN A 27 13.16 18.34 6.60
CA ASN A 27 13.66 17.11 7.22
C ASN A 27 12.61 16.31 8.02
N HIS A 28 11.30 16.49 7.75
CA HIS A 28 10.30 15.56 8.26
C HIS A 28 10.32 14.28 7.44
N GLN A 29 10.40 13.14 8.12
CA GLN A 29 10.31 11.83 7.49
C GLN A 29 8.89 11.31 7.52
N THR A 30 8.47 10.77 6.38
CA THR A 30 7.24 10.01 6.22
C THR A 30 7.61 8.60 5.80
N GLN A 31 7.40 7.64 6.69
CA GLN A 31 7.61 6.21 6.45
C GLN A 31 6.28 5.55 6.14
N THR A 32 6.25 4.76 5.06
CA THR A 32 5.09 3.94 4.67
C THR A 32 5.42 2.46 4.80
N GLU A 33 4.55 1.74 5.50
CA GLU A 33 4.66 0.29 5.68
C GLU A 33 3.38 -0.42 5.23
N GLU A 34 3.56 -1.61 4.68
CA GLU A 34 2.50 -2.55 4.33
C GLU A 34 2.57 -3.76 5.24
N TRP A 35 1.46 -4.05 5.93
CA TRP A 35 1.34 -5.15 6.87
C TRP A 35 0.33 -6.17 6.33
N TYR A 36 0.82 -7.36 6.01
CA TYR A 36 0.02 -8.43 5.44
C TYR A 36 -0.49 -9.38 6.53
N TYR A 37 -1.78 -9.69 6.48
CA TYR A 37 -2.45 -10.62 7.38
C TYR A 37 -2.92 -11.84 6.58
N GLY A 38 -2.20 -12.95 6.72
CA GLY A 38 -2.39 -14.12 5.87
C GLY A 38 -2.14 -13.80 4.39
N ASN A 39 -2.96 -14.36 3.50
CA ASN A 39 -2.72 -14.29 2.06
C ASN A 39 -3.62 -13.29 1.30
N ASN A 40 -4.49 -12.55 1.99
CA ASN A 40 -5.50 -11.73 1.29
C ASN A 40 -5.90 -10.43 2.00
N GLN A 41 -5.25 -10.07 3.10
CA GLN A 41 -5.55 -8.86 3.84
C GLN A 41 -4.29 -8.01 3.97
N LEU A 42 -4.44 -6.70 3.84
CA LEU A 42 -3.37 -5.72 3.86
C LEU A 42 -3.80 -4.51 4.68
N ILE A 43 -2.90 -4.00 5.50
CA ILE A 43 -3.05 -2.72 6.17
C ILE A 43 -1.88 -1.84 5.75
N VAL A 44 -2.16 -0.60 5.36
CA VAL A 44 -1.13 0.41 5.05
C VAL A 44 -1.01 1.36 6.23
N ILE A 45 0.21 1.53 6.72
CA ILE A 45 0.55 2.40 7.83
C ILE A 45 1.48 3.51 7.33
N VAL A 46 1.16 4.75 7.68
CA VAL A 46 2.01 5.91 7.44
C VAL A 46 2.29 6.58 8.77
N ASN A 47 3.58 6.71 9.13
CA ASN A 47 4.02 7.32 10.39
C ASN A 47 3.17 6.84 11.59
N ASP A 48 3.12 5.52 11.81
CA ASP A 48 2.41 4.86 12.92
C ASP A 48 0.86 4.93 12.88
N THR A 49 0.29 5.52 11.83
CA THR A 49 -1.16 5.66 11.66
C THR A 49 -1.66 4.77 10.53
N VAL A 50 -2.80 4.10 10.74
CA VAL A 50 -3.47 3.33 9.69
C VAL A 50 -4.10 4.27 8.67
N GLU A 51 -3.63 4.19 7.43
CA GLU A 51 -4.17 4.96 6.31
C GLU A 51 -5.16 4.15 5.47
N SER A 52 -4.94 2.84 5.33
CA SER A 52 -5.80 1.98 4.51
C SER A 52 -5.89 0.56 5.06
N VAL A 53 -7.03 -0.08 4.80
CA VAL A 53 -7.28 -1.49 5.10
C VAL A 53 -7.94 -2.13 3.88
N ASP A 54 -7.26 -3.12 3.30
CA ASP A 54 -7.82 -3.99 2.27
C ASP A 54 -8.06 -5.39 2.83
N ARG A 55 -9.28 -5.90 2.67
CA ARG A 55 -9.70 -7.23 3.15
C ARG A 55 -9.68 -8.29 2.05
N ASP A 56 -9.49 -7.89 0.80
CA ASP A 56 -9.44 -8.76 -0.37
C ASP A 56 -8.45 -8.23 -1.42
N VAL A 57 -7.18 -8.30 -1.04
CA VAL A 57 -6.04 -7.82 -1.82
C VAL A 57 -6.01 -8.47 -3.21
N ALA A 58 -6.35 -9.76 -3.32
CA ALA A 58 -6.41 -10.46 -4.60
C ALA A 58 -7.48 -9.90 -5.55
N SER A 59 -8.62 -9.44 -5.02
CA SER A 59 -9.66 -8.77 -5.83
C SER A 59 -9.19 -7.38 -6.27
N THR A 60 -8.56 -6.62 -5.38
CA THR A 60 -7.99 -5.31 -5.71
C THR A 60 -6.93 -5.42 -6.79
N TYR A 61 -5.97 -6.35 -6.69
CA TYR A 61 -4.96 -6.58 -7.73
C TYR A 61 -5.57 -6.98 -9.06
N ARG A 62 -6.59 -7.84 -9.07
CA ARG A 62 -7.30 -8.21 -10.31
C ARG A 62 -7.94 -7.00 -10.99
N LYS A 63 -8.54 -6.08 -10.21
CA LYS A 63 -9.10 -4.84 -10.74
C LYS A 63 -8.03 -3.92 -11.31
N ILE A 64 -6.91 -3.75 -10.59
CA ILE A 64 -5.77 -2.95 -11.06
C ILE A 64 -5.22 -3.54 -12.37
N GLN A 65 -5.02 -4.86 -12.42
CA GLN A 65 -4.53 -5.53 -13.62
C GLN A 65 -5.49 -5.34 -14.81
N TYR A 66 -6.80 -5.48 -14.58
CA TYR A 66 -7.80 -5.22 -15.61
C TYR A 66 -7.73 -3.77 -16.14
N ILE A 67 -7.55 -2.78 -15.26
CA ILE A 67 -7.40 -1.38 -15.65
C ILE A 67 -6.13 -1.21 -16.52
N ILE A 68 -5.01 -1.76 -16.08
CA ILE A 68 -3.74 -1.72 -16.84
C ILE A 68 -3.90 -2.34 -18.22
N ASP A 69 -4.52 -3.52 -18.32
CA ASP A 69 -4.71 -4.22 -19.58
C ASP A 69 -5.67 -3.46 -20.51
N SER A 70 -6.72 -2.85 -19.96
CA SER A 70 -7.64 -2.00 -20.71
C SER A 70 -6.96 -0.73 -21.26
N ALA A 71 -6.07 -0.10 -20.49
CA ALA A 71 -5.32 1.08 -20.92
C ALA A 71 -4.33 0.74 -22.05
N LYS A 72 -3.63 -0.40 -21.91
CA LYS A 72 -2.76 -0.92 -22.97
C LYS A 72 -3.52 -1.25 -24.25
N ALA A 73 -4.70 -1.88 -24.14
CA ALA A 73 -5.54 -2.21 -25.28
C ALA A 73 -6.10 -0.96 -26.00
N ALA A 74 -6.31 0.14 -25.27
CA ALA A 74 -6.70 1.43 -25.82
C ALA A 74 -5.54 2.20 -26.49
N GLY A 75 -4.32 1.66 -26.47
CA GLY A 75 -3.13 2.27 -27.08
C GLY A 75 -2.41 3.28 -26.18
N ASP A 76 -2.79 3.42 -24.91
CA ASP A 76 -2.05 4.24 -23.94
C ASP A 76 -0.94 3.39 -23.30
N THR A 77 0.28 3.57 -23.79
CA THR A 77 1.48 2.85 -23.30
C THR A 77 2.26 3.63 -22.25
N ARG A 78 1.75 4.78 -21.80
CA ARG A 78 2.42 5.57 -20.76
C ARG A 78 2.42 4.76 -19.45
N PRO A 79 3.56 4.66 -18.74
CA PRO A 79 3.57 4.08 -17.42
C PRO A 79 2.65 4.91 -16.52
N MET A 80 1.64 4.28 -15.90
CA MET A 80 0.68 4.95 -15.00
C MET A 80 1.37 5.56 -13.77
N ILE A 81 2.58 5.08 -13.45
CA ILE A 81 3.43 5.62 -12.40
C ILE A 81 4.75 6.02 -13.08
N ALA A 82 4.96 7.32 -13.24
CA ALA A 82 6.27 7.87 -13.57
C ALA A 82 7.06 7.99 -12.27
N PRO A 83 8.35 7.59 -12.23
CA PRO A 83 9.22 7.99 -11.13
C PRO A 83 9.26 9.53 -11.12
N GLY A 84 8.91 10.14 -9.99
CA GLY A 84 9.08 11.58 -9.82
C GLY A 84 10.55 11.94 -9.95
N ASN A 85 10.87 12.89 -10.83
CA ASN A 85 12.20 13.50 -10.93
C ASN A 85 12.49 14.41 -9.74
#